data_AF-A0A0M9ZRI9-F1
#
_entry.id   AF-A0A0M9ZRI9-F1
#
_cell.length_a   1.000
_cell.length_b   1.000
_cell.length_c   1.000
_cell.angle_alpha   90.00
_cell.angle_beta   90.00
_cell.angle_gamma   90.00
#
_symmetry.space_group_name_H-M   'P 1'
#
loop_
_entity.id
_entity.type
_entity.pdbx_description
1 polymer ?
#
loop_
_entity_poly.entity_id
_entity_poly.type
_entity_poly.pdbx_seq_one_letter_code
_entity_poly.pdbx_strand_id
1 'polypeptide(L)' 'MQGNDGGLPGDPVKAAAAILLALDAEKTPLRLALGGDAVDFLTAHLDSVRAELTEWEDVSRGTDFDTE' A
#
# COMPACT_ATOMS: atom_id res chain seq x y z
N MET A 1 -0.24 -6.35 34.07
CA MET A 1 0.24 -6.50 32.68
C MET A 1 0.60 -5.11 32.19
N GLN A 2 1.88 -4.76 32.23
CA GLN A 2 2.38 -3.51 31.65
C GLN A 2 2.50 -3.76 30.14
N GLY A 3 1.70 -3.02 29.36
CA GLY A 3 1.79 -3.00 27.91
C GLY A 3 3.16 -2.45 27.52
N ASN A 4 3.78 -3.06 26.52
CA ASN A 4 5.06 -2.64 26.01
C ASN A 4 4.91 -1.26 25.35
N ASP A 5 5.12 -0.18 26.10
CA ASP A 5 5.08 1.23 25.66
C ASP A 5 6.27 1.59 24.74
N GLY A 6 6.69 0.64 23.89
CA GLY A 6 7.76 0.79 22.93
C GLY A 6 7.29 1.55 21.70
N GLY A 7 7.07 2.86 21.85
CA GLY A 7 7.38 3.94 20.90
C GLY A 7 7.03 3.81 19.41
N LEU A 8 6.21 2.85 18.99
CA LEU A 8 5.72 2.78 17.62
C LEU A 8 4.67 3.89 17.47
N PRO A 9 4.82 4.81 16.51
CA PRO A 9 3.84 5.85 16.26
C PRO A 9 2.54 5.19 15.78
N GLY A 10 1.56 5.04 16.66
CA GLY A 10 0.29 4.42 16.33
C GLY A 10 -0.54 4.06 17.56
N ASP A 11 -1.86 4.04 17.39
CA ASP A 11 -2.79 3.62 18.45
C ASP A 11 -3.29 2.20 18.10
N PRO A 12 -2.88 1.15 18.87
CA PRO A 12 -3.26 -0.22 18.59
C PRO A 12 -4.77 -0.47 18.71
N VAL A 13 -5.47 0.33 19.54
CA VAL A 13 -6.93 0.23 19.67
C VAL A 13 -7.62 0.73 18.41
N LYS A 14 -7.14 1.84 17.83
CA LYS A 14 -7.66 2.35 16.55
C LYS A 14 -7.33 1.41 15.39
N ALA A 15 -6.16 0.79 15.40
CA ALA A 15 -5.77 -0.21 14.40
C ALA A 15 -6.72 -1.42 14.42
N ALA A 16 -7.02 -1.97 15.60
CA ALA A 16 -7.96 -3.07 15.74
C ALA A 16 -9.38 -2.69 15.25
N ALA A 17 -9.85 -1.49 15.59
CA ALA A 17 -11.14 -0.99 15.12
C ALA A 17 -11.19 -0.84 13.59
N ALA A 18 -10.11 -0.37 12.96
CA ALA A 18 -10.01 -0.25 11.50
C ALA A 18 -10.02 -1.63 10.81
N ILE A 19 -9.43 -2.66 11.42
CA ILE A 19 -9.47 -4.03 10.91
C ILE A 19 -10.90 -4.56 10.93
N LEU A 20 -11.62 -4.41 12.05
CA LEU A 20 -13.02 -4.84 12.15
C LEU A 20 -13.89 -4.15 11.10
N LEU A 21 -13.72 -2.82 10.95
CA LEU A 21 -14.42 -2.05 9.91
C LEU A 21 -14.16 -2.58 8.50
N ALA A 22 -12.91 -2.96 8.19
CA ALA A 22 -12.56 -3.49 6.89
C ALA A 22 -13.19 -4.87 6.63
N LEU A 23 -13.32 -5.70 7.66
CA LEU A 23 -13.99 -7.01 7.58
C LEU A 23 -15.51 -6.87 7.42
N ASP A 24 -16.11 -5.86 8.05
CA ASP A 24 -17.55 -5.57 7.95
C ASP A 24 -17.94 -4.83 6.66
N ALA A 25 -16.97 -4.36 5.87
CA ALA A 25 -17.24 -3.65 4.62
C ALA A 25 -17.80 -4.59 3.54
N GLU A 26 -18.80 -4.13 2.78
CA GLU A 26 -19.39 -4.86 1.64
C GLU A 26 -18.33 -5.36 0.65
N LYS A 27 -17.26 -4.57 0.46
CA LYS A 27 -16.07 -4.95 -0.29
C LYS A 27 -14.84 -4.87 0.60
N THR A 28 -14.52 -5.99 1.25
CA THR A 28 -13.31 -6.13 2.07
C THR A 28 -12.05 -5.84 1.24
N PRO A 29 -11.16 -4.94 1.69
CA PRO A 29 -9.92 -4.62 0.97
C PRO A 29 -8.90 -5.76 1.08
N LEU A 30 -8.12 -5.98 0.01
CA LEU A 30 -7.00 -6.94 0.03
C LEU A 30 -5.85 -6.47 0.93
N ARG A 31 -5.62 -5.15 0.99
CA ARG A 31 -4.57 -4.53 1.82
C ARG A 31 -5.16 -3.31 2.53
N LEU A 32 -4.88 -3.19 3.83
CA LEU A 32 -5.30 -2.07 4.66
C LEU A 32 -4.03 -1.45 5.28
N ALA A 33 -3.64 -0.26 4.81
CA ALA A 33 -2.56 0.50 5.44
C ALA A 33 -3.06 1.09 6.76
N LEU A 34 -2.26 0.96 7.82
CA LEU A 34 -2.58 1.43 9.16
C LEU A 34 -1.48 2.40 9.62
N GLY A 35 -1.85 3.65 9.84
CA GLY A 35 -0.90 4.73 10.14
C GLY A 35 -0.62 5.61 8.93
N GLY A 36 -0.33 6.89 9.19
CA GLY A 36 -0.03 7.87 8.13
C GLY A 36 1.31 7.59 7.45
N ASP A 37 2.31 7.16 8.22
CA ASP A 37 3.61 6.72 7.73
C ASP A 37 3.50 5.54 6.74
N ALA A 38 2.65 4.56 7.05
CA ALA A 38 2.38 3.44 6.16
C ALA A 38 1.74 3.91 4.84
N VAL A 39 0.80 4.85 4.90
CA VAL A 39 0.16 5.42 3.70
C VAL A 39 1.18 6.20 2.86
N ASP A 40 1.98 7.06 3.49
CA ASP A 40 2.98 7.88 2.82
C ASP A 40 4.04 7.01 2.13
N PHE A 41 4.56 6.00 2.84
CA PHE A 41 5.57 5.09 2.29
C PHE A 41 5.04 4.26 1.12
N LEU A 42 3.85 3.68 1.26
CA LEU A 42 3.25 2.88 0.19
C LEU A 42 2.94 3.73 -1.04
N THR A 43 2.43 4.94 -0.85
CA THR A 43 2.14 5.86 -1.95
C THR A 43 3.42 6.26 -2.68
N ALA A 44 4.45 6.68 -1.94
CA ALA A 44 5.73 7.06 -2.52
C ALA A 44 6.40 5.91 -3.29
N HIS A 45 6.32 4.68 -2.77
CA HIS A 45 6.86 3.52 -3.46
C HIS A 45 6.10 3.21 -4.76
N LEU A 46 4.76 3.22 -4.72
CA LEU A 46 3.94 2.98 -5.91
C LEU A 46 4.15 4.05 -6.97
N ASP A 47 4.33 5.30 -6.57
CA ASP A 47 4.62 6.41 -7.49
C ASP A 47 6.00 6.27 -8.13
N SER A 48 7.01 5.84 -7.36
CA SER A 48 8.34 5.54 -7.90
C SER A 48 8.29 4.43 -8.95
N VAL A 49 7.61 3.32 -8.64
CA VAL A 49 7.44 2.20 -9.59
C VAL A 49 6.68 2.65 -10.83
N ARG A 50 5.62 3.46 -10.67
CA ARG A 50 4.88 4.01 -11.82
C ARG A 50 5.74 4.92 -12.68
N ALA A 51 6.57 5.77 -12.05
CA ALA A 51 7.44 6.69 -12.77
C ALA A 51 8.47 5.92 -13.62
N GLU A 52 9.14 4.93 -13.04
CA GLU A 52 10.11 4.08 -13.75
C GLU A 52 9.42 3.29 -14.88
N LEU A 53 8.24 2.72 -14.62
CA LEU A 53 7.47 2.03 -15.65
C LEU A 53 7.11 2.93 -16.83
N THR A 54 6.74 4.18 -16.54
CA THR A 54 6.38 5.17 -17.58
C THR A 54 7.61 5.59 -18.37
N GLU A 55 8.76 5.78 -17.71
CA GLU A 55 10.03 6.12 -18.35
C GLU A 55 10.48 5.06 -19.36
N TRP A 56 10.24 3.79 -19.05
CA TRP A 56 10.63 2.64 -19.88
C TRP A 56 9.47 2.00 -20.66
N GLU A 57 8.33 2.68 -20.77
CA GLU A 57 7.13 2.13 -21.39
C GLU A 57 7.36 1.76 -22.86
N ASP A 58 7.97 2.66 -23.63
CA ASP A 58 8.23 2.45 -25.07
C ASP A 58 9.15 1.25 -25.31
N VAL A 59 10.22 1.11 -24.51
CA VAL A 59 11.14 -0.02 -24.60
C VAL A 59 10.43 -1.32 -24.25
N SER A 60 9.60 -1.30 -23.20
CA SER A 60 8.86 -2.47 -22.75
C SER A 60 7.86 -2.93 -23.82
N ARG A 61 7.09 -2.00 -24.40
CA ARG A 61 6.13 -2.27 -25.48
C ARG A 61 6.80 -2.66 -26.79
N GLY A 62 8.01 -2.16 -27.06
CA GLY A 62 8.81 -2.55 -28.21
C GLY A 62 9.26 -4.01 -28.26
N THR A 63 8.96 -4.79 -27.21
CA THR A 63 9.19 -6.25 -27.18
C THR A 63 7.97 -7.08 -27.61
N ASP A 64 6.85 -6.43 -27.92
CA ASP A 64 5.70 -7.11 -28.51
C ASP A 64 6.08 -7.70 -29.88
N PHE A 65 5.40 -8.78 -30.28
CA PHE A 65 5.65 -9.38 -31.59
C PHE A 65 5.30 -8.39 -32.70
N ASP A 66 6.19 -8.27 -33.70
CA ASP A 66 5.87 -7.56 -34.93
C ASP A 66 4.64 -8.21 -35.56
N THR A 67 3.54 -7.46 -35.66
CA THR A 67 2.36 -7.89 -36.41
C THR A 67 2.72 -7.93 -37.90
N GLU A 68 2.84 -9.13 -38.46
CA GLU A 68 2.88 -9.40 -39.91
C GLU A 68 1.68 -8.81 -40.67
#